data_AF-H2A9L9-F1
#
_entry.id   AF-H2A9L9-F1
#
_cell.length_a   1.000
_cell.length_b   1.000
_cell.length_c   1.000
_cell.angle_alpha   90.00
_cell.angle_beta   90.00
_cell.angle_gamma   90.00
#
_symmetry.space_group_name_H-M   'P 1'
#
loop_
_entity.id
_entity.type
_entity.pdbx_description
1 polymer ?
#
loop_
_entity_poly.entity_id
_entity_poly.type
_entity_poly.pdbx_seq_one_letter_code
_entity_poly.pdbx_strand_id
1 'polypeptide(L)'
;AEFALDVEHHRYRTYLGITCLMQISTRTKDYIIDTIALREELHVLNEIFTRSSIIKIFHGSDCDIEWLQRDLCLYVVNMFDTHQAAKRLGLARLSLAFLLKHYCNIEADKSFQLADWRIRPRANSSTLAAVTS
;
A
#
# COMPACT_ATOMS: atom_id res chain seq x y z
N ALA A 1 17.07 7.90 0.58
CA ALA A 1 16.58 6.56 0.20
C ALA A 1 15.13 6.48 0.61
N GLU A 2 14.30 5.91 -0.25
CA GLU A 2 12.86 5.96 -0.10
C GLU A 2 12.21 4.84 -0.90
N PHE A 3 11.02 4.44 -0.48
CA PHE A 3 10.16 3.52 -1.20
C PHE A 3 8.69 3.87 -0.93
N ALA A 4 7.82 3.52 -1.87
CA ALA A 4 6.38 3.63 -1.72
C ALA A 4 5.80 2.33 -1.15
N LEU A 5 4.72 2.46 -0.38
CA LEU A 5 4.02 1.33 0.23
C LEU A 5 2.50 1.51 0.10
N ASP A 6 1.82 0.40 -0.19
CA ASP A 6 0.37 0.26 -0.18
C ASP A 6 -0.01 -1.15 0.32
N VAL A 7 -1.24 -1.34 0.79
CA VAL A 7 -1.75 -2.63 1.26
C VAL A 7 -3.17 -2.92 0.78
N GLU A 8 -3.44 -4.17 0.45
CA GLU A 8 -4.79 -4.62 0.10
C GLU A 8 -5.42 -5.37 1.26
N HIS A 9 -6.58 -4.91 1.71
CA HIS A 9 -7.25 -5.40 2.91
C HIS A 9 -8.58 -6.10 2.60
N HIS A 10 -8.89 -7.17 3.32
CA HIS A 10 -10.17 -7.86 3.24
C HIS A 10 -10.89 -7.85 4.58
N ARG A 11 -12.17 -7.45 4.57
CA ARG A 11 -13.03 -7.39 5.78
C ARG A 11 -14.30 -8.24 5.74
N TYR A 12 -14.69 -8.78 4.59
CA TYR A 12 -16.03 -9.38 4.42
C TYR A 12 -16.18 -10.76 5.11
N ARG A 13 -15.08 -11.51 5.26
CA ARG A 13 -15.05 -12.87 5.85
C ARG A 13 -14.15 -12.98 7.07
N THR A 14 -13.90 -11.87 7.74
CA THR A 14 -13.05 -11.78 8.94
C THR A 14 -13.63 -10.69 9.84
N TYR A 15 -13.61 -10.91 11.15
CA TYR A 15 -14.21 -9.97 12.11
C TYR A 15 -13.44 -8.66 12.18
N LEU A 16 -12.11 -8.72 12.36
CA LEU A 16 -11.27 -7.53 12.45
C LEU A 16 -10.75 -7.04 11.10
N GLY A 17 -10.80 -7.90 10.07
CA GLY A 17 -10.04 -7.66 8.85
C GLY A 17 -8.80 -8.53 8.73
N ILE A 18 -8.23 -8.57 7.54
CA ILE A 18 -6.92 -9.16 7.28
C ILE A 18 -6.24 -8.45 6.10
N THR A 19 -4.97 -8.10 6.30
CA THR A 19 -4.09 -7.62 5.22
C THR A 19 -3.72 -8.79 4.33
N CYS A 20 -4.11 -8.72 3.06
CA CYS A 20 -3.99 -9.81 2.07
C CYS A 20 -2.78 -9.65 1.15
N LEU A 21 -2.34 -8.42 0.95
CA LEU A 21 -1.23 -8.07 0.08
C LEU A 21 -0.53 -6.82 0.62
N MET A 22 0.77 -6.72 0.36
CA MET A 22 1.54 -5.50 0.51
C MET A 22 2.31 -5.24 -0.77
N GLN A 23 2.28 -4.00 -1.21
CA GLN A 23 3.01 -3.51 -2.38
C GLN A 23 4.14 -2.61 -1.91
N ILE A 24 5.35 -2.85 -2.44
CA ILE A 24 6.50 -1.99 -2.17
C ILE A 24 7.14 -1.63 -3.50
N SER A 25 7.27 -0.32 -3.77
CA SER A 25 7.92 0.18 -4.97
C SER A 25 9.17 0.98 -4.61
N THR A 26 10.29 0.52 -5.14
CA THR A 26 11.56 1.25 -5.12
C THR A 26 11.71 2.04 -6.42
N ARG A 27 12.81 2.79 -6.57
CA ARG A 27 13.09 3.51 -7.82
C ARG A 27 13.25 2.62 -9.05
N THR A 28 13.57 1.35 -8.86
CA THR A 28 13.94 0.43 -9.96
C THR A 28 13.10 -0.83 -10.03
N LYS A 29 12.29 -1.12 -9.01
CA LYS A 29 11.57 -2.40 -8.92
C LYS A 29 10.36 -2.30 -8.00
N ASP A 30 9.31 -2.99 -8.43
CA ASP A 30 8.08 -3.23 -7.68
C ASP A 30 8.10 -4.64 -7.07
N TYR A 31 7.59 -4.75 -5.85
CA TYR A 31 7.48 -5.96 -5.08
C TYR A 31 6.03 -6.15 -4.66
N ILE A 32 5.54 -7.38 -4.85
CA ILE A 32 4.23 -7.81 -4.40
C ILE A 32 4.47 -8.90 -3.38
N ILE A 33 4.03 -8.64 -2.15
CA ILE A 33 4.30 -9.49 -0.99
C ILE A 33 3.00 -10.14 -0.56
N ASP A 34 3.01 -11.47 -0.47
CA ASP A 34 1.89 -12.23 0.06
C ASP A 34 1.89 -12.18 1.59
N THR A 35 1.11 -11.28 2.16
CA THR A 35 1.03 -11.07 3.61
C THR A 35 0.22 -12.15 4.33
N ILE A 36 -0.53 -12.99 3.59
CA ILE A 36 -1.22 -14.15 4.17
C ILE A 36 -0.21 -15.27 4.38
N ALA A 37 0.59 -15.56 3.36
CA ALA A 37 1.58 -16.63 3.40
C ALA A 37 2.78 -16.30 4.30
N LEU A 38 3.19 -15.03 4.37
CA LEU A 38 4.38 -14.59 5.11
C LEU A 38 4.05 -13.86 6.41
N ARG A 39 2.85 -14.08 6.97
CA ARG A 39 2.32 -13.26 8.06
C ARG A 39 3.23 -13.23 9.28
N GLU A 40 3.82 -14.36 9.64
CA GLU A 40 4.63 -14.49 10.86
C GLU A 40 6.06 -13.98 10.66
N GLU A 41 6.52 -13.90 9.42
CA GLU A 41 7.89 -13.54 9.05
C GLU A 41 8.04 -12.04 8.77
N LEU A 42 6.97 -11.34 8.40
CA LEU A 42 7.06 -9.97 7.90
C LEU A 42 7.54 -8.93 8.93
N HIS A 43 7.53 -9.26 10.22
CA HIS A 43 8.04 -8.40 11.29
C HIS A 43 9.50 -7.95 11.07
N VAL A 44 10.30 -8.72 10.31
CA VAL A 44 11.69 -8.36 9.93
C VAL A 44 11.77 -7.06 9.14
N LEU A 45 10.69 -6.66 8.45
CA LEU A 45 10.66 -5.39 7.71
C LEU A 45 10.70 -4.16 8.64
N ASN A 46 10.51 -4.31 9.95
CA ASN A 46 10.72 -3.22 10.90
C ASN A 46 12.13 -2.62 10.81
N GLU A 47 13.15 -3.39 10.42
CA GLU A 47 14.52 -2.89 10.24
C GLU A 47 14.61 -1.72 9.24
N ILE A 48 13.72 -1.71 8.24
CA ILE A 48 13.66 -0.67 7.21
C ILE A 48 12.47 0.27 7.41
N PHE A 49 11.33 -0.22 7.92
CA PHE A 49 10.13 0.61 8.15
C PHE A 49 10.32 1.58 9.31
N THR A 50 11.11 1.22 10.32
CA THR A 50 11.39 2.10 11.48
C THR A 50 12.71 2.87 11.35
N ARG A 51 13.44 2.68 10.24
CA ARG A 51 14.69 3.41 9.98
C ARG A 51 14.39 4.85 9.56
N SER A 52 14.78 5.81 10.39
CA SER A 52 14.52 7.25 10.15
C SER A 52 15.27 7.82 8.95
N SER A 53 16.35 7.19 8.47
CA SER A 53 17.07 7.62 7.27
C SER A 53 16.40 7.23 5.95
N ILE A 54 15.31 6.44 6.00
CA ILE A 54 14.55 6.00 4.83
C ILE A 54 13.14 6.58 4.90
N ILE A 55 12.68 7.23 3.84
CA ILE A 55 11.30 7.75 3.77
C ILE A 55 10.37 6.66 3.26
N LYS A 56 9.24 6.46 3.95
CA LYS A 56 8.14 5.58 3.50
C LYS A 56 7.03 6.43 2.91
N ILE A 57 6.76 6.28 1.63
CA ILE A 57 5.77 7.09 0.91
C ILE A 57 4.45 6.31 0.86
N PHE A 58 3.37 6.92 1.31
CA PHE A 58 2.01 6.37 1.26
C PHE A 58 1.05 7.34 0.56
N HIS A 59 -0.18 6.88 0.33
CA HIS A 59 -1.30 7.74 -0.07
C HIS A 59 -2.54 7.46 0.79
N GLY A 60 -2.84 8.31 1.78
CA GLY A 60 -4.02 8.14 2.62
C GLY A 60 -3.89 6.98 3.60
N SER A 61 -2.78 6.96 4.34
CA SER A 61 -2.29 5.83 5.13
C SER A 61 -3.03 5.55 6.45
N ASP A 62 -4.09 6.28 6.77
CA ASP A 62 -4.75 6.21 8.09
C ASP A 62 -5.13 4.75 8.46
N CYS A 63 -5.75 4.02 7.53
CA CYS A 63 -6.10 2.61 7.72
C CYS A 63 -4.89 1.68 7.64
N ASP A 64 -3.96 1.94 6.72
CA ASP A 64 -2.80 1.08 6.47
C ASP A 64 -1.94 0.95 7.72
N ILE A 65 -1.72 2.07 8.43
CA ILE A 65 -0.95 2.11 9.67
C ILE A 65 -1.57 1.24 10.76
N GLU A 66 -2.90 1.21 10.88
CA GLU A 66 -3.59 0.31 11.83
C GLU A 66 -3.43 -1.15 11.42
N TRP A 67 -3.58 -1.46 10.13
CA TRP A 67 -3.53 -2.83 9.62
C TRP A 67 -2.13 -3.41 9.69
N LEU A 68 -1.09 -2.64 9.38
CA LEU A 68 0.30 -3.03 9.52
C LEU A 68 0.63 -3.43 10.97
N GLN A 69 0.18 -2.64 11.95
CA GLN A 69 0.39 -2.93 13.36
C GLN A 69 -0.38 -4.16 13.82
N ARG A 70 -1.69 -4.21 13.52
CA ARG A 70 -2.59 -5.28 13.95
C ARG A 70 -2.21 -6.62 13.34
N ASP A 71 -1.92 -6.65 12.04
CA ASP A 71 -1.83 -7.90 11.31
C ASP A 71 -0.41 -8.44 11.20
N LEU A 72 0.58 -7.55 11.12
CA LEU A 72 1.97 -7.87 10.73
C LEU A 72 3.02 -7.39 11.75
N CYS A 73 2.60 -6.77 12.85
CA CYS A 73 3.48 -6.16 13.85
C CYS A 73 4.49 -5.16 13.24
N LEU A 74 4.07 -4.40 12.23
CA LEU A 74 4.89 -3.43 11.53
C LEU A 74 4.57 -2.00 11.95
N TYR A 75 5.61 -1.22 12.17
CA TYR A 75 5.54 0.20 12.55
C TYR A 75 6.31 1.05 11.56
N VAL A 76 5.87 2.30 11.36
CA VAL A 76 6.45 3.21 10.36
C VAL A 76 7.01 4.46 11.05
N VAL A 77 8.28 4.76 10.78
CA VAL A 77 8.96 6.00 11.23
C VAL A 77 9.46 6.76 10.01
N ASN A 78 9.34 8.09 9.96
CA ASN A 78 9.68 8.90 8.77
C ASN A 78 8.81 8.52 7.55
N MET A 79 7.52 8.83 7.67
CA MET A 79 6.51 8.61 6.64
C MET A 79 6.16 9.92 5.94
N PHE A 80 5.93 9.86 4.63
CA PHE A 80 5.40 10.95 3.83
C PHE A 80 4.09 10.52 3.17
N ASP A 81 3.00 11.19 3.52
CA ASP A 81 1.67 10.89 2.97
C ASP A 81 1.31 11.87 1.86
N THR A 82 1.17 11.34 0.64
CA THR A 82 0.84 12.13 -0.56
C THR A 82 -0.60 12.66 -0.56
N HIS A 83 -1.54 12.03 0.15
CA HIS A 83 -2.89 12.57 0.35
C HIS A 83 -2.84 13.84 1.20
N GLN A 84 -2.07 13.80 2.29
CA GLN A 84 -1.87 14.97 3.15
C GLN A 84 -1.11 16.08 2.41
N ALA A 85 -0.11 15.73 1.60
CA ALA A 85 0.59 16.69 0.76
C ALA A 85 -0.35 17.37 -0.26
N ALA A 86 -1.18 16.59 -0.96
CA ALA A 86 -2.19 17.12 -1.88
C ALA A 86 -3.15 18.10 -1.20
N LYS A 87 -3.56 17.79 0.04
CA LYS A 87 -4.41 18.67 0.85
C LYS A 87 -3.72 19.98 1.19
N ARG A 88 -2.43 19.93 1.56
CA ARG A 88 -1.63 21.13 1.88
C ARG A 88 -1.35 22.00 0.66
N LEU A 89 -1.22 21.39 -0.51
CA LEU A 89 -1.06 22.10 -1.78
C LEU A 89 -2.37 22.68 -2.33
N GLY A 90 -3.52 22.38 -1.72
CA GLY A 90 -4.81 22.89 -2.16
C GLY A 90 -5.26 22.33 -3.52
N LEU A 91 -4.89 21.08 -3.84
CA LEU A 91 -5.29 20.46 -5.10
C LEU A 91 -6.81 20.24 -5.17
N ALA A 92 -7.36 20.33 -6.38
CA ALA A 92 -8.80 20.20 -6.62
C ALA A 92 -9.37 18.84 -6.17
N ARG A 93 -8.56 17.78 -6.22
CA ARG A 93 -8.91 16.44 -5.75
C ARG A 93 -7.71 15.81 -5.05
N LEU A 94 -7.99 14.91 -4.11
CA LEU A 94 -6.97 14.35 -3.21
C LEU A 94 -6.72 12.85 -3.39
N SER A 95 -7.45 12.18 -4.30
CA SER A 95 -7.35 10.73 -4.50
C SER A 95 -6.11 10.35 -5.31
N LEU A 96 -5.56 9.17 -5.07
CA LEU A 96 -4.40 8.65 -5.83
C LEU A 96 -4.66 8.63 -7.33
N ALA A 97 -5.84 8.16 -7.76
CA ALA A 97 -6.25 8.17 -9.17
C ALA A 97 -6.19 9.58 -9.82
N PHE A 98 -6.43 10.64 -9.04
CA PHE A 98 -6.29 12.01 -9.54
C PHE A 98 -4.82 12.41 -9.62
N LEU A 99 -4.01 12.10 -8.62
CA LEU A 99 -2.57 12.40 -8.63
C LEU A 99 -1.86 11.65 -9.76
N LEU A 100 -2.20 10.38 -9.99
CA LEU A 100 -1.68 9.58 -11.11
C LEU A 100 -2.03 10.20 -12.46
N LYS A 101 -3.27 10.64 -12.66
CA LYS A 101 -3.67 11.31 -13.90
C LYS A 101 -3.00 12.67 -14.05
N HIS A 102 -2.94 13.45 -12.98
CA HIS A 102 -2.44 14.83 -13.00
C HIS A 102 -0.91 14.90 -13.20
N TYR A 103 -0.14 14.06 -12.49
CA TYR A 103 1.32 14.10 -12.52
C TYR A 103 1.95 13.09 -13.48
N CYS A 104 1.31 11.93 -13.70
CA CYS A 104 1.88 10.85 -14.51
C CYS A 104 1.12 10.60 -15.81
N ASN A 105 -0.03 11.26 -16.02
CA ASN A 105 -0.96 10.98 -17.12
C ASN A 105 -1.41 9.50 -17.20
N ILE A 106 -1.51 8.83 -16.05
CA ILE A 106 -1.95 7.44 -15.92
C ILE A 106 -3.40 7.40 -15.44
N GLU A 107 -4.23 6.55 -16.06
CA GLU A 107 -5.58 6.26 -15.58
C GLU A 107 -5.58 5.02 -14.69
N ALA A 108 -5.95 5.20 -13.44
CA ALA A 108 -6.04 4.11 -12.48
C ALA A 108 -7.24 3.21 -12.80
N ASP A 109 -6.99 1.90 -12.92
CA ASP A 109 -8.05 0.90 -13.03
C ASP A 109 -8.65 0.61 -11.65
N LYS A 110 -9.91 1.01 -11.47
CA LYS A 110 -10.63 0.84 -10.19
C LYS A 110 -11.41 -0.46 -10.09
N SER A 111 -11.38 -1.30 -11.13
CA SER A 111 -12.17 -2.53 -11.18
C SER A 111 -11.80 -3.52 -10.06
N PHE A 112 -10.57 -3.45 -9.53
CA PHE A 112 -10.06 -4.35 -8.50
C PHE A 112 -10.18 -3.82 -7.06
N GLN A 113 -10.67 -2.60 -6.84
CA GLN A 113 -10.74 -2.00 -5.49
C GLN A 113 -11.62 -2.82 -4.52
N LEU A 114 -12.60 -3.56 -5.04
CA LEU A 114 -13.48 -4.43 -4.25
C LEU A 114 -13.24 -5.93 -4.52
N ALA A 115 -12.11 -6.28 -5.14
CA ALA A 115 -11.77 -7.66 -5.42
C ALA A 115 -11.51 -8.47 -4.14
N ASP A 116 -11.69 -9.79 -4.22
CA ASP A 116 -11.29 -10.68 -3.13
C ASP A 116 -9.79 -10.95 -3.20
N TRP A 117 -9.01 -10.11 -2.51
CA TRP A 117 -7.54 -10.17 -2.45
C TRP A 117 -6.98 -11.41 -1.75
N ARG A 118 -7.83 -12.29 -1.20
CA ARG A 118 -7.42 -13.56 -0.60
C ARG A 118 -7.18 -14.66 -1.63
N ILE A 119 -7.69 -14.52 -2.86
CA ILE A 119 -7.62 -15.57 -3.89
C ILE A 119 -6.17 -15.89 -4.26
N ARG A 120 -5.86 -17.19 -4.38
CA ARG A 120 -4.55 -17.74 -4.80
C ARG A 120 -4.76 -18.94 -5.78
N PRO A 121 -3.90 -19.11 -6.81
CA PRO A 121 -2.89 -18.16 -7.27
C PRO A 121 -3.54 -16.92 -7.87
N ARG A 122 -2.81 -15.80 -7.91
CA ARG A 122 -3.38 -14.53 -8.39
C ARG A 122 -3.43 -14.50 -9.92
N ALA A 123 -4.51 -13.94 -10.46
CA ALA A 123 -4.58 -13.66 -11.90
C ALA A 123 -3.59 -12.55 -12.27
N ASN A 124 -2.97 -12.66 -13.46
CA ASN A 124 -1.99 -11.68 -13.94
C ASN A 124 -2.54 -10.25 -13.99
N SER A 125 -3.83 -10.08 -14.30
CA SER A 125 -4.51 -8.77 -14.30
C SER A 125 -4.56 -8.14 -12.93
N SER A 126 -4.84 -8.92 -11.88
CA SER A 126 -4.84 -8.43 -10.49
C SER A 126 -3.43 -8.07 -10.00
N THR A 127 -2.40 -8.80 -10.45
CA THR A 127 -1.01 -8.47 -10.16
C THR A 127 -0.62 -7.13 -10.77
N LEU A 128 -1.00 -6.89 -12.03
CA LEU A 128 -0.75 -5.60 -12.70
C LEU A 128 -1.51 -4.46 -12.02
N ALA A 129 -2.79 -4.66 -11.69
CA ALA A 129 -3.60 -3.68 -11.01
C ALA A 129 -2.99 -3.25 -9.67
N ALA A 130 -2.45 -4.20 -8.89
CA ALA A 130 -1.82 -3.93 -7.60
C ALA A 130 -0.55 -3.06 -7.69
N VAL A 131 0.18 -3.09 -8.81
CA VAL A 131 1.37 -2.22 -8.99
C VAL A 131 0.97 -0.78 -9.29
N THR A 132 -0.23 -0.59 -9.85
CA THR A 132 -0.73 0.71 -10.31
C THR A 132 -1.76 1.34 -9.39
N SER A 133 -2.18 0.61 -8.35
CA SER A 133 -3.20 1.02 -7.39
C SER A 133 -2.70 2.03 -6.38
#